data_AF-A0A8S3JPG0-F1
#
_entry.id   AF-A0A8S3JPG0-F1
#
_cell.length_a   1.000
_cell.length_b   1.000
_cell.length_c   1.000
_cell.angle_alpha   90.00
_cell.angle_beta   90.00
_cell.angle_gamma   90.00
#
_symmetry.space_group_name_H-M   'P 1'
#
loop_
_entity.id
_entity.type
_entity.pdbx_description
1 polymer ?
#
loop_
_entity_poly.entity_id
_entity_poly.type
_entity_poly.pdbx_seq_one_letter_code
_entity_poly.pdbx_strand_id
1 'polypeptide(L)'
;MLIIYLLINLGLVIYVICYRTIKVKSNVPIVFARICGMLLNFNCTFIIVLMLKQTILIIRSNKFLRKCIPVDDHIDFHKVVGRIIVVLSILHAIAHVVNVGAYNSHSWVAYLFTTEPNIGWVGGFASLSGLLLCIILSVIV
;
A
#
# COMPACT_ATOMS: atom_id res chain seq x y z
N MET A 1 -16.47 -1.31 -11.17
CA MET A 1 -15.06 -1.03 -10.81
C MET A 1 -14.91 -0.82 -9.32
N LEU A 2 -15.57 0.17 -8.71
CA LEU A 2 -15.47 0.45 -7.27
C LEU A 2 -15.78 -0.76 -6.36
N ILE A 3 -16.88 -1.47 -6.59
CA ILE A 3 -17.25 -2.64 -5.75
C ILE A 3 -16.17 -3.73 -5.82
N ILE A 4 -15.70 -4.06 -7.02
CA ILE A 4 -14.64 -5.07 -7.22
C ILE A 4 -13.36 -4.62 -6.50
N TYR A 5 -12.99 -3.35 -6.63
CA TYR A 5 -11.86 -2.76 -5.93
C TYR A 5 -12.00 -2.88 -4.40
N LEU A 6 -13.17 -2.53 -3.84
CA LEU A 6 -13.44 -2.64 -2.41
C LEU A 6 -13.38 -4.09 -1.93
N LEU A 7 -13.94 -5.03 -2.69
CA LEU A 7 -13.90 -6.46 -2.37
C LEU A 7 -12.47 -7.00 -2.36
N ILE A 8 -11.63 -6.61 -3.33
CA ILE A 8 -10.22 -7.03 -3.37
C ILE A 8 -9.47 -6.46 -2.16
N ASN A 9 -9.58 -5.15 -1.89
CA ASN A 9 -8.91 -4.54 -0.74
C ASN A 9 -9.39 -5.18 0.58
N LEU A 10 -10.69 -5.41 0.74
CA LEU A 10 -11.26 -6.06 1.93
C LEU A 10 -10.74 -7.50 2.08
N GLY A 11 -10.68 -8.27 0.99
CA GLY A 11 -10.11 -9.62 0.98
C GLY A 11 -8.65 -9.63 1.40
N LEU A 12 -7.85 -8.66 0.94
CA LEU A 12 -6.45 -8.50 1.36
C LEU A 12 -6.32 -8.15 2.84
N VAL A 13 -7.18 -7.25 3.35
CA VAL A 13 -7.20 -6.92 4.79
C VAL A 13 -7.52 -8.16 5.63
N ILE A 14 -8.57 -8.90 5.28
CA ILE A 14 -8.97 -10.11 6.00
C ILE A 14 -7.85 -11.15 5.95
N TYR A 15 -7.24 -11.36 4.78
CA TYR A 15 -6.12 -12.27 4.61
C TYR A 15 -4.97 -11.93 5.57
N VAL A 16 -4.55 -10.66 5.63
CA VAL A 16 -3.45 -10.23 6.50
C VAL A 16 -3.82 -10.39 7.97
N ILE A 17 -5.03 -9.99 8.38
CA ILE A 17 -5.50 -10.12 9.77
C ILE A 17 -5.50 -11.59 10.19
N CYS A 18 -6.11 -12.47 9.40
CA CYS A 18 -6.18 -13.90 9.70
C CYS A 18 -4.79 -14.51 9.78
N TYR A 19 -3.92 -14.25 8.79
CA TYR A 19 -2.58 -14.80 8.78
C TYR A 19 -1.73 -14.30 9.96
N ARG A 20 -1.70 -12.99 10.21
CA ARG A 20 -0.83 -12.40 11.24
C ARG A 20 -1.34 -12.62 12.67
N THR A 21 -2.65 -12.62 12.88
CA THR A 21 -3.24 -12.78 14.22
C THR A 21 -3.28 -14.25 14.61
N ILE A 22 -3.70 -15.13 13.70
CA ILE A 22 -3.93 -16.55 14.02
C ILE A 22 -2.65 -17.37 13.91
N LYS A 23 -1.85 -17.20 12.85
CA LYS A 23 -0.65 -18.02 12.60
C LYS A 23 0.60 -17.43 13.25
N VAL A 24 0.84 -16.13 13.08
CA VAL A 24 2.10 -15.49 13.52
C VAL A 24 2.00 -14.91 14.93
N LYS A 25 0.79 -14.58 15.41
CA LYS A 25 0.53 -13.89 16.68
C LYS A 25 1.35 -12.60 16.83
N SER A 26 1.31 -11.75 15.81
CA SER A 26 2.06 -10.49 15.80
C SER A 26 1.37 -9.37 16.61
N ASN A 27 2.13 -8.39 17.08
CA ASN A 27 1.61 -7.21 17.80
C ASN A 27 0.68 -6.36 16.92
N VAL A 28 -0.24 -5.63 17.53
CA VAL A 28 -1.23 -4.82 16.81
C VAL A 28 -0.60 -3.80 15.83
N PRO A 29 0.46 -3.04 16.21
CA PRO A 29 1.06 -2.07 15.29
C PRO A 29 1.67 -2.71 14.05
N ILE A 30 2.31 -3.87 14.19
CA ILE A 30 2.90 -4.57 13.04
C ILE A 30 1.82 -5.23 12.18
N VAL A 31 0.69 -5.69 12.76
CA VAL A 31 -0.47 -6.15 11.97
C VAL A 31 -0.98 -5.01 11.10
N PHE A 32 -1.18 -3.83 11.69
CA PHE A 32 -1.64 -2.64 10.96
C PHE A 32 -0.65 -2.22 9.87
N ALA A 33 0.66 -2.18 10.18
CA ALA A 33 1.70 -1.91 9.20
C ALA A 33 1.64 -2.89 8.02
N ARG A 34 1.41 -4.18 8.26
CA ARG A 34 1.30 -5.20 7.21
C ARG A 34 0.03 -5.09 6.39
N ILE A 35 -1.09 -4.68 7.00
CA ILE A 35 -2.33 -4.39 6.26
C ILE A 35 -2.07 -3.23 5.30
N CYS A 36 -1.56 -2.09 5.79
CA CYS A 36 -1.25 -0.94 4.95
C CYS A 36 -0.24 -1.27 3.86
N GLY A 37 0.80 -2.06 4.18
CA GLY A 37 1.80 -2.51 3.20
C GLY A 37 1.22 -3.40 2.10
N MET A 38 0.31 -4.32 2.43
CA MET A 38 -0.35 -5.18 1.44
C MET A 38 -1.27 -4.35 0.53
N LEU A 39 -2.02 -3.41 1.10
CA LEU A 39 -2.86 -2.49 0.35
C LEU A 39 -2.03 -1.57 -0.54
N LEU A 40 -0.89 -1.05 -0.07
CA LEU A 40 0.04 -0.26 -0.87
C LEU A 40 0.54 -1.03 -2.09
N ASN A 41 1.04 -2.26 -1.89
CA ASN A 41 1.55 -3.07 -3.00
C ASN A 41 0.50 -3.30 -4.09
N PHE A 42 -0.74 -3.60 -3.68
CA PHE A 42 -1.85 -3.74 -4.62
C PHE A 42 -2.16 -2.43 -5.33
N ASN A 43 -2.36 -1.34 -4.59
CA ASN A 43 -2.75 -0.04 -5.16
C ASN A 43 -1.67 0.54 -6.08
N CYS A 44 -0.39 0.44 -5.72
CA CYS A 44 0.73 0.88 -6.56
C CYS A 44 0.86 0.07 -7.86
N THR A 45 0.47 -1.20 -7.86
CA THR A 45 0.41 -1.99 -9.10
C THR A 45 -0.83 -1.63 -9.91
N PHE A 46 -1.96 -1.51 -9.24
CA PHE A 46 -3.26 -1.29 -9.86
C PHE A 46 -3.38 0.10 -10.50
N ILE A 47 -2.80 1.14 -9.90
CA ILE A 47 -2.81 2.50 -10.46
C ILE A 47 -2.17 2.59 -11.85
N ILE A 48 -1.18 1.73 -12.14
CA ILE A 48 -0.55 1.62 -13.47
C ILE A 48 -1.53 0.98 -14.45
N VAL A 49 -2.22 -0.09 -14.04
CA VAL A 49 -3.21 -0.80 -14.88
C VAL A 49 -4.30 0.16 -15.37
N LEU A 50 -4.69 1.14 -14.55
CA LEU A 50 -5.67 2.16 -14.92
C LEU A 50 -5.22 3.11 -16.03
N MET A 51 -3.93 3.17 -16.37
CA MET A 51 -3.39 4.06 -17.42
C MET A 51 -2.86 3.30 -18.64
N LEU A 52 -3.01 1.98 -18.68
CA LEU A 52 -2.64 1.16 -19.83
C LEU A 52 -3.65 1.33 -20.98
N LYS A 53 -3.43 2.36 -21.81
CA LYS A 53 -4.33 2.75 -22.91
C LYS A 53 -4.71 1.59 -23.82
N GLN A 54 -3.75 0.76 -24.23
CA GLN A 54 -4.01 -0.38 -25.13
C GLN A 54 -4.92 -1.43 -24.47
N THR A 55 -4.69 -1.75 -23.20
CA THR A 55 -5.51 -2.70 -22.44
C THR A 55 -6.93 -2.19 -22.25
N ILE A 56 -7.09 -0.89 -21.96
CA ILE A 56 -8.40 -0.24 -21.83
C ILE A 56 -9.17 -0.29 -23.15
N LEU A 57 -8.50 -0.04 -24.28
CA LEU A 57 -9.10 -0.13 -25.61
C LEU A 57 -9.58 -1.55 -25.93
N ILE A 58 -8.78 -2.58 -25.60
CA ILE A 58 -9.16 -3.99 -25.76
C ILE A 58 -10.40 -4.34 -24.91
N ILE A 59 -10.47 -3.83 -23.68
CA ILE A 59 -11.64 -4.06 -22.81
C ILE A 59 -12.89 -3.36 -23.38
N ARG A 60 -12.73 -2.15 -23.93
CA ARG A 60 -13.85 -1.38 -24.52
C ARG A 60 -14.37 -1.99 -25.82
N SER A 61 -13.51 -2.59 -26.63
CA SER A 61 -13.91 -3.21 -27.91
C SER A 61 -14.65 -4.54 -27.72
N ASN A 62 -14.40 -5.24 -26.62
CA ASN A 62 -15.07 -6.51 -26.31
C ASN A 62 -16.37 -6.28 -25.51
N LYS A 63 -17.52 -6.62 -26.11
CA LYS A 63 -18.87 -6.45 -25.53
C LYS A 63 -19.07 -7.21 -24.20
N PHE A 64 -18.43 -8.36 -24.03
CA PHE A 64 -18.48 -9.13 -22.78
C PHE A 64 -17.66 -8.44 -21.68
N LEU A 65 -16.40 -8.10 -21.97
CA LEU A 65 -15.51 -7.47 -21.00
C LEU A 65 -16.01 -6.09 -20.56
N ARG A 66 -16.57 -5.30 -21.48
CA ARG A 66 -17.17 -4.00 -21.16
C ARG A 66 -18.35 -4.10 -20.18
N LYS A 67 -19.13 -5.19 -20.24
CA LYS A 67 -20.26 -5.41 -19.31
C LYS A 67 -19.77 -5.85 -17.93
N CYS A 68 -18.69 -6.62 -17.87
CA CYS A 68 -18.11 -7.09 -16.60
C CYS A 68 -17.26 -6.01 -15.91
N ILE A 69 -16.54 -5.20 -16.68
CA ILE A 69 -15.57 -4.21 -16.18
C ILE A 69 -15.94 -2.84 -16.76
N PRO A 70 -16.60 -1.97 -15.98
CA PRO A 70 -16.85 -0.60 -16.42
C PRO A 70 -15.54 0.21 -16.31
N VAL A 71 -14.93 0.54 -17.44
CA VAL A 71 -13.62 1.24 -17.55
C VAL A 71 -13.78 2.71 -18.00
N ASP A 72 -15.01 3.22 -18.01
CA ASP A 72 -15.31 4.54 -18.59
C ASP A 72 -14.61 5.67 -17.80
N ASP A 73 -14.51 5.57 -16.46
CA ASP A 73 -13.90 6.58 -15.58
C ASP A 73 -12.51 6.17 -15.04
N HIS A 74 -11.71 5.45 -15.83
CA HIS A 74 -10.39 4.95 -15.40
C HIS A 74 -9.42 6.05 -14.93
N ILE A 75 -9.50 7.25 -15.53
CA ILE A 75 -8.66 8.41 -15.16
C ILE A 75 -9.04 8.97 -13.79
N ASP A 76 -10.34 9.15 -13.52
CA ASP A 76 -10.77 9.66 -12.22
C ASP A 76 -10.55 8.61 -11.13
N PHE A 77 -10.69 7.34 -11.46
CA PHE A 77 -10.33 6.26 -10.55
C PHE A 77 -8.83 6.24 -10.24
N HIS A 78 -7.95 6.53 -11.22
CA HIS A 78 -6.52 6.68 -10.99
C HIS A 78 -6.20 7.80 -9.99
N LYS A 79 -6.88 8.96 -10.08
CA LYS A 79 -6.71 10.06 -9.11
C LYS A 79 -7.17 9.67 -7.70
N VAL A 80 -8.26 8.91 -7.58
CA VAL A 80 -8.74 8.42 -6.28
C VAL A 80 -7.74 7.42 -5.69
N VAL A 81 -7.29 6.45 -6.47
CA VAL A 81 -6.29 5.46 -6.03
C VAL A 81 -4.97 6.15 -5.65
N GLY A 82 -4.53 7.17 -6.39
CA GLY A 82 -3.35 7.97 -6.04
C GLY A 82 -3.44 8.60 -4.65
N ARG A 83 -4.57 9.24 -4.33
CA ARG A 83 -4.81 9.79 -2.99
C ARG A 83 -4.84 8.71 -1.90
N ILE A 84 -5.42 7.54 -2.20
CA ILE A 84 -5.43 6.40 -1.27
C ILE A 84 -4.00 5.89 -1.00
N ILE A 85 -3.14 5.84 -2.02
CA ILE A 85 -1.72 5.44 -1.85
C ILE A 85 -1.00 6.37 -0.88
N VAL A 86 -1.19 7.69 -0.98
CA VAL A 86 -0.58 8.66 -0.06
C VAL A 86 -1.06 8.45 1.38
N VAL A 87 -2.36 8.28 1.58
CA VAL A 87 -2.90 8.03 2.92
C VAL A 87 -2.36 6.71 3.49
N LEU A 88 -2.33 5.65 2.68
CA LEU A 88 -1.81 4.35 3.12
C LEU A 88 -0.30 4.38 3.40
N SER A 89 0.48 5.16 2.66
CA SER A 89 1.94 5.27 2.89
C SER A 89 2.25 5.97 4.21
N ILE A 90 1.53 7.06 4.52
CA ILE A 90 1.64 7.76 5.81
C ILE A 90 1.22 6.83 6.95
N LEU A 91 0.07 6.15 6.84
CA LEU A 91 -0.41 5.21 7.85
C LEU A 91 0.57 4.05 8.06
N HIS A 92 1.15 3.52 6.99
CA HIS A 92 2.15 2.46 7.04
C HIS A 92 3.41 2.92 7.80
N ALA A 93 3.91 4.13 7.49
CA ALA A 93 5.08 4.70 8.16
C ALA A 93 4.82 4.93 9.67
N ILE A 94 3.66 5.53 10.01
CA ILE A 94 3.27 5.76 11.42
C ILE A 94 3.19 4.43 12.17
N ALA A 95 2.61 3.38 11.58
CA ALA A 95 2.50 2.08 12.20
C ALA A 95 3.87 1.46 12.52
N HIS A 96 4.83 1.61 11.61
CA HIS A 96 6.21 1.20 11.85
C HIS A 96 6.89 2.01 12.95
N VAL A 97 6.72 3.33 12.97
CA VAL A 97 7.24 4.20 14.03
C VAL A 97 6.66 3.83 15.40
N VAL A 98 5.35 3.61 15.50
CA VAL A 98 4.68 3.18 16.74
C VAL A 98 5.19 1.80 17.17
N ASN A 99 5.36 0.86 16.24
CA ASN A 99 5.91 -0.46 16.56
C ASN A 99 7.33 -0.37 17.12
N VAL A 100 8.17 0.51 16.57
CA VAL A 100 9.53 0.71 17.06
C VAL A 100 9.51 1.35 18.44
N GLY A 101 8.76 2.43 18.63
CA GLY A 101 8.69 3.14 19.91
C GLY A 101 8.04 2.33 21.05
N ALA A 102 7.10 1.44 20.75
CA ALA A 102 6.38 0.67 21.76
C ALA A 102 6.97 -0.73 22.04
N TYR A 103 7.63 -1.35 21.06
CA TYR A 103 8.04 -2.76 21.14
C TYR A 103 9.49 -3.04 20.77
N ASN A 104 10.28 -2.03 20.37
CA ASN A 104 11.71 -2.18 20.12
C ASN A 104 12.50 -1.25 21.02
N SER A 105 13.77 -1.59 21.25
CA SER A 105 14.69 -0.79 22.08
C SER A 105 15.27 0.43 21.35
N HIS A 106 14.85 0.67 20.09
CA HIS A 106 15.40 1.74 19.26
C HIS A 106 14.58 3.02 19.38
N SER A 107 15.27 4.16 19.38
CA SER A 107 14.62 5.47 19.26
C SER A 107 13.91 5.61 17.90
N TRP A 108 12.72 6.21 17.89
CA TRP A 108 12.01 6.54 16.65
C TRP A 108 12.80 7.50 15.76
N VAL A 109 13.65 8.36 16.34
CA VAL A 109 14.54 9.27 15.59
C VAL A 109 15.61 8.47 14.87
N ALA A 110 16.28 7.55 15.57
CA ALA A 110 17.25 6.64 14.97
C ALA A 110 16.59 5.80 13.88
N TYR A 111 15.35 5.34 14.12
CA TYR A 111 14.61 4.62 13.10
C TYR A 111 14.38 5.40 11.81
N LEU A 112 13.99 6.67 11.89
CA LEU A 112 13.66 7.46 10.70
C LEU A 112 14.88 7.97 9.94
N PHE A 113 15.97 8.29 10.65
CA PHE A 113 17.09 9.04 10.07
C PHE A 113 18.42 8.29 10.04
N THR A 114 18.51 7.11 10.66
CA THR A 114 19.75 6.32 10.70
C THR A 114 19.52 4.88 10.26
N THR A 115 20.61 4.19 9.94
CA THR A 115 20.61 2.75 9.62
C THR A 115 20.91 1.87 10.84
N GLU A 116 21.07 2.47 12.02
CA GLU A 116 21.36 1.77 13.28
C GLU A 116 20.37 0.66 13.65
N PRO A 117 19.05 0.79 13.41
CA PRO A 117 18.13 -0.32 13.66
C PRO A 117 18.43 -1.56 12.81
N ASN A 118 19.21 -1.41 11.73
CA ASN A 118 19.56 -2.46 10.78
C ASN A 118 18.33 -3.23 10.26
N ILE A 119 17.22 -2.52 10.06
CA ILE A 119 15.95 -3.07 9.58
C ILE A 119 15.91 -2.95 8.05
N GLY A 120 15.78 -4.08 7.36
CA GLY A 120 15.69 -4.12 5.91
C GLY A 120 16.72 -5.06 5.30
N TRP A 121 16.59 -5.30 4.00
CA TRP A 121 17.43 -6.25 3.27
C TRP A 121 18.74 -5.63 2.78
N VAL A 122 18.71 -4.34 2.44
CA VAL A 122 19.87 -3.59 1.97
C VAL A 122 20.39 -2.75 3.12
N GLY A 123 21.26 -3.32 3.97
CA GLY A 123 22.01 -2.58 5.00
C GLY A 123 21.20 -1.66 5.93
N GLY A 124 19.98 -2.06 6.33
CA GLY A 124 19.13 -1.24 7.20
C GLY A 124 18.40 -0.08 6.52
N PHE A 125 18.40 0.01 5.19
CA PHE A 125 17.90 1.17 4.45
C PHE A 125 16.37 1.26 4.30
N ALA A 126 15.60 0.36 4.94
CA ALA A 126 14.16 0.29 4.73
C ALA A 126 13.43 1.55 5.23
N SER A 127 13.84 2.11 6.37
CA SER A 127 13.22 3.31 6.92
C SER A 127 13.55 4.57 6.12
N LEU A 128 14.81 4.76 5.73
CA LEU A 128 15.25 5.91 4.92
C LEU A 128 14.56 5.93 3.55
N SER A 129 14.52 4.78 2.86
CA SER A 129 13.80 4.64 1.60
C SER A 129 12.29 4.89 1.75
N GLY A 130 11.68 4.41 2.83
CA GLY A 130 10.27 4.68 3.14
C GLY A 130 9.98 6.17 3.34
N LEU A 131 10.84 6.89 4.07
CA LEU A 131 10.69 8.33 4.29
C LEU A 131 10.80 9.11 2.97
N LEU A 132 11.82 8.79 2.17
CA LEU A 132 12.02 9.41 0.86
C LEU A 132 10.84 9.14 -0.09
N LEU A 133 10.30 7.91 -0.09
CA LEU A 133 9.11 7.57 -0.85
C LEU A 133 7.88 8.36 -0.39
N CYS A 134 7.68 8.56 0.91
CA CYS A 134 6.57 9.38 1.41
C CYS A 134 6.66 10.83 0.92
N ILE A 135 7.87 11.41 0.90
CA ILE A 135 8.11 12.76 0.38
C ILE A 135 7.79 12.82 -1.12
N ILE A 136 8.35 11.89 -1.90
CA ILE A 136 8.13 11.84 -3.35
C ILE A 136 6.64 11.68 -3.68
N LEU A 137 5.94 10.76 -3.00
CA LEU A 137 4.50 10.54 -3.23
C LEU A 137 3.66 11.77 -2.88
N SER A 138 4.06 12.55 -1.87
CA SER A 138 3.36 13.78 -1.48
C SER A 138 3.52 14.91 -2.50
N VAL A 139 4.53 14.83 -3.38
CA VAL A 139 4.76 15.81 -4.46
C VAL A 139 4.12 15.39 -5.78
N ILE A 140 4.07 14.08 -6.05
CA ILE A 140 3.63 13.54 -7.35
C ILE A 140 2.10 13.41 -7.46
N VAL A 141 1.39 13.20 -6.34
CA VAL A 141 -0.07 12.99 -6.29
C VAL A 141 -0.82 14.29 -6.15
#